data_AF-A0A8C1GZU0-F1
#
_entry.id   AF-A0A8C1GZU0-F1
#
_cell.length_a   1.000
_cell.length_b   1.000
_cell.length_c   1.000
_cell.angle_alpha   90.00
_cell.angle_beta   90.00
_cell.angle_gamma   90.00
#
_symmetry.space_group_name_H-M   'P 1'
#
loop_
_entity.id
_entity.type
_entity.pdbx_description
1 polymer ?
#
loop_
_entity_poly.entity_id
_entity_poly.type
_entity_poly.pdbx_seq_one_letter_code
_entity_poly.pdbx_strand_id
1 'polypeptide(L)'
;MDSVLLHGEAEGYIQSLEKMALRDIGSTKWFRQHEYIEKLNMQAILNASANQEEFIKDLFVSLGKIPTLVHAMILTEVWKHKVFPIICKLQDFNPKSTFLLYMVIHHEATIINLLETIMYHKESSEAAGDSVLDLVDYCHRKLTLLAGRSVSGEIPTEDRVTHTQLSDTTSVQDVQRQSDMLEFEISVKALSVLCYITDHIESLSLSVLSRMLCTHNMPCVLVQLVENCPWNKGALEKYTEGQWRTVLPEDQLKLSKHDGQVWMALLNLLLKPDCQRKYDFNNFNKTQLLKLRGFLTDIVIDQLPNLLDLRHFLSQLAITDPAAPKKDLILEQVPEIWNNIVTENSSKWKAIAKYQVTHVFNPSESELREQASRLAQTYNLDVMENLIPDKPKCGACGRVGAKRCSRCQGEWYCNRECQVKHWPKHKPACKLMAEAI
;
A
#
# COMPACT_ATOMS: atom_id res chain seq x y z
N MET A 1 26.61 -7.78 -4.91
CA MET A 1 25.55 -7.89 -3.90
C MET A 1 25.03 -6.48 -3.82
N ASP A 2 23.98 -6.22 -4.58
CA ASP A 2 23.66 -4.86 -5.01
C ASP A 2 22.85 -4.22 -3.89
N SER A 3 23.58 -3.56 -2.99
CA SER A 3 23.02 -2.83 -1.86
C SER A 3 22.75 -1.39 -2.30
N VAL A 4 21.55 -0.91 -2.02
CA VAL A 4 21.13 0.49 -2.23
C VAL A 4 21.68 1.38 -1.13
N LEU A 5 21.74 0.84 0.10
CA LEU A 5 22.28 1.52 1.27
C LEU A 5 23.13 0.57 2.11
N LEU A 6 24.30 1.04 2.50
CA LEU A 6 25.06 0.42 3.57
C LEU A 6 24.40 0.68 4.93
N HIS A 7 24.66 -0.19 5.90
CA HIS A 7 24.08 -0.09 7.24
C HIS A 7 24.25 1.30 7.87
N GLY A 8 25.46 1.88 7.83
CA GLY A 8 25.72 3.20 8.42
C GLY A 8 25.01 4.36 7.71
N GLU A 9 24.76 4.24 6.39
CA GLU A 9 23.98 5.22 5.65
C GLU A 9 22.50 5.15 6.05
N ALA A 10 21.97 3.92 6.14
CA ALA A 10 20.60 3.68 6.59
C ALA A 10 20.36 4.19 8.02
N GLU A 11 21.32 3.95 8.93
CA GLU A 11 21.26 4.44 10.30
C GLU A 11 21.19 5.98 10.34
N GLY A 12 22.08 6.65 9.61
CA GLY A 12 22.07 8.12 9.50
C GLY A 12 20.77 8.67 8.92
N TYR A 13 20.22 8.02 7.89
CA TYR A 13 18.95 8.40 7.29
C TYR A 13 17.78 8.25 8.27
N ILE A 14 17.65 7.08 8.91
CA ILE A 14 16.59 6.78 9.89
C ILE A 14 16.67 7.74 11.07
N GLN A 15 17.87 7.97 11.62
CA GLN A 15 18.07 8.88 12.75
C GLN A 15 17.63 10.31 12.42
N SER A 16 17.87 10.76 11.19
CA SER A 16 17.52 12.11 10.72
C SER A 16 16.03 12.33 10.45
N LEU A 17 15.22 11.27 10.39
CA LEU A 17 13.78 11.38 10.13
C LEU A 17 13.07 12.18 11.21
N GLU A 18 12.20 13.11 10.81
CA GLU A 18 11.47 14.00 11.71
C GLU A 18 10.00 14.15 11.28
N LYS A 19 9.16 14.50 12.27
CA LYS A 19 7.77 14.88 12.03
C LYS A 19 7.74 16.27 11.41
N MET A 20 7.13 16.38 10.23
CA MET A 20 7.02 17.65 9.49
C MET A 20 5.65 18.29 9.66
N ALA A 21 5.57 19.61 9.52
CA ALA A 21 4.29 20.31 9.47
C ALA A 21 3.62 20.15 8.10
N LEU A 22 2.29 20.19 8.07
CA LEU A 22 1.52 20.04 6.83
C LEU A 22 1.88 21.08 5.76
N ARG A 23 2.23 22.30 6.20
CA ARG A 23 2.69 23.40 5.32
C ARG A 23 3.99 23.09 4.60
N ASP A 24 4.85 22.26 5.19
CA ASP A 24 6.19 21.96 4.69
C ASP A 24 6.20 20.81 3.66
N ILE A 25 5.05 20.19 3.39
CA ILE A 25 4.93 19.19 2.31
C ILE A 25 5.39 19.80 0.99
N GLY A 26 6.28 19.07 0.31
CA GLY A 26 6.93 19.46 -0.94
C GLY A 26 8.06 20.49 -0.80
N SER A 27 8.38 20.96 0.40
CA SER A 27 9.60 21.75 0.63
C SER A 27 10.87 20.95 0.31
N THR A 28 12.02 21.61 0.15
CA THR A 28 13.32 20.95 -0.03
C THR A 28 13.64 19.97 1.09
N LYS A 29 13.25 20.31 2.33
CA LYS A 29 13.42 19.44 3.50
C LYS A 29 12.56 18.18 3.37
N TRP A 30 11.30 18.34 2.97
CA TRP A 30 10.38 17.23 2.73
C TRP A 30 10.87 16.31 1.61
N PHE A 31 11.33 16.86 0.48
CA PHE A 31 11.86 16.05 -0.63
C PHE A 31 13.11 15.26 -0.24
N ARG A 32 13.97 15.83 0.60
CA ARG A 32 15.13 15.11 1.14
C ARG A 32 14.70 13.95 2.04
N GLN A 33 13.71 14.14 2.90
CA GLN A 33 13.18 13.04 3.73
C GLN A 33 12.47 11.97 2.89
N HIS A 34 11.73 12.37 1.85
CA HIS A 34 11.13 11.45 0.88
C HIS A 34 12.20 10.57 0.22
N GLU A 35 13.31 11.18 -0.25
CA GLU A 35 14.44 10.47 -0.86
C GLU A 35 15.04 9.42 0.09
N TYR A 36 15.20 9.78 1.38
CA TYR A 36 15.70 8.85 2.40
C TYR A 36 14.75 7.68 2.61
N ILE A 37 13.45 7.96 2.77
CA ILE A 37 12.43 6.92 2.96
C ILE A 37 12.34 5.99 1.74
N GLU A 38 12.46 6.53 0.52
CA GLU A 38 12.47 5.72 -0.70
C GLU A 38 13.68 4.77 -0.75
N LYS A 39 14.88 5.27 -0.46
CA LYS A 39 16.08 4.41 -0.41
C LYS A 39 16.00 3.34 0.69
N LEU A 40 15.44 3.69 1.85
CA LEU A 40 15.18 2.74 2.93
C LEU A 40 14.15 1.68 2.52
N ASN A 41 13.08 2.08 1.82
CA ASN A 41 12.08 1.17 1.27
C ASN A 41 12.69 0.19 0.28
N MET A 42 13.45 0.68 -0.71
CA MET A 42 14.15 -0.17 -1.67
C MET A 42 15.10 -1.16 -0.98
N GLN A 43 15.91 -0.70 -0.02
CA GLN A 43 16.81 -1.58 0.71
C GLN A 43 16.03 -2.62 1.52
N ALA A 44 14.97 -2.24 2.24
CA ALA A 44 14.16 -3.18 3.02
C ALA A 44 13.57 -4.31 2.15
N ILE A 45 13.06 -3.98 0.96
CA ILE A 45 12.55 -4.97 0.01
C ILE A 45 13.66 -5.92 -0.45
N LEU A 46 14.87 -5.41 -0.72
CA LEU A 46 16.01 -6.26 -1.10
C LEU A 46 16.42 -7.20 0.03
N ASN A 47 16.47 -6.72 1.28
CA ASN A 47 16.78 -7.57 2.43
C ASN A 47 15.76 -8.71 2.56
N ALA A 48 14.47 -8.39 2.48
CA ALA A 48 13.38 -9.37 2.59
C ALA A 48 13.36 -10.36 1.41
N SER A 49 13.52 -9.89 0.18
CA SER A 49 13.47 -10.74 -1.03
C SER A 49 14.68 -11.67 -1.14
N ALA A 50 15.85 -11.24 -0.66
CA ALA A 50 17.05 -12.06 -0.61
C ALA A 50 17.13 -12.96 0.64
N ASN A 51 16.15 -12.91 1.53
CA ASN A 51 16.14 -13.61 2.83
C ASN A 51 17.43 -13.35 3.63
N GLN A 52 17.89 -12.10 3.62
CA GLN A 52 19.07 -11.61 4.32
C GLN A 52 18.70 -10.98 5.66
N GLU A 53 19.71 -10.58 6.44
CA GLU A 53 19.51 -9.81 7.67
C GLU A 53 18.74 -8.52 7.38
N GLU A 54 17.58 -8.33 7.99
CA GLU A 54 16.68 -7.19 7.76
C GLU A 54 17.05 -5.95 8.60
N PHE A 55 18.28 -5.47 8.44
CA PHE A 55 18.82 -4.39 9.27
C PHE A 55 18.00 -3.08 9.20
N ILE A 56 17.27 -2.82 8.11
CA ILE A 56 16.38 -1.65 8.02
C ILE A 56 15.30 -1.71 9.12
N LYS A 57 14.68 -2.87 9.30
CA LYS A 57 13.69 -3.11 10.36
C LYS A 57 14.32 -2.91 11.73
N ASP A 58 15.50 -3.50 11.97
CA ASP A 58 16.18 -3.42 13.27
C ASP A 58 16.58 -1.98 13.63
N LEU A 59 17.01 -1.19 12.64
CA LEU A 59 17.31 0.24 12.82
C LEU A 59 16.05 1.05 13.12
N PHE A 60 14.93 0.79 12.45
CA PHE A 60 13.67 1.49 12.75
C PHE A 60 13.15 1.21 14.16
N VAL A 61 13.28 -0.03 14.61
CA VAL A 61 12.93 -0.47 15.97
C VAL A 61 13.86 0.16 17.00
N SER A 62 15.18 -0.02 16.86
CA SER A 62 16.17 0.46 17.83
C SER A 62 16.23 1.98 17.96
N LEU A 63 16.01 2.72 16.86
CA LEU A 63 15.98 4.18 16.86
C LEU A 63 14.59 4.77 17.19
N GLY A 64 13.57 3.92 17.37
CA GLY A 64 12.21 4.36 17.72
C GLY A 64 11.56 5.26 16.67
N LYS A 65 11.80 4.99 15.37
CA LYS A 65 11.38 5.87 14.26
C LYS A 65 10.11 5.42 13.53
N ILE A 66 9.53 4.28 13.89
CA ILE A 66 8.26 3.82 13.31
C ILE A 66 7.12 4.84 13.51
N PRO A 67 6.94 5.47 14.70
CA PRO A 67 5.92 6.52 14.87
C PRO A 67 6.12 7.73 13.94
N THR A 68 7.35 8.02 13.52
CA THR A 68 7.64 9.09 12.56
C THR A 68 7.19 8.72 11.15
N LEU A 69 7.31 7.45 10.74
CA LEU A 69 6.76 6.96 9.47
C LEU A 69 5.23 7.01 9.49
N VAL A 70 4.60 6.53 10.55
CA VAL A 70 3.12 6.58 10.71
C VAL A 70 2.64 8.03 10.64
N HIS A 71 3.33 8.96 11.30
CA HIS A 71 3.04 10.38 11.20
C HIS A 71 3.17 10.91 9.78
N ALA A 72 4.27 10.63 9.07
CA ALA A 72 4.47 11.10 7.70
C ALA A 72 3.40 10.56 6.73
N MET A 73 2.98 9.30 6.90
CA MET A 73 1.92 8.69 6.11
C MET A 73 0.57 9.39 6.33
N ILE A 74 0.19 9.58 7.59
CA ILE A 74 -1.06 10.25 7.96
C ILE A 74 -1.05 11.73 7.56
N LEU A 75 0.10 12.40 7.66
CA LEU A 75 0.27 13.78 7.21
C LEU A 75 -0.01 13.90 5.70
N THR A 76 0.51 12.99 4.89
CA THR A 76 0.23 12.92 3.45
C THR A 76 -1.26 12.61 3.21
N GLU A 77 -1.84 11.65 3.94
CA GLU A 77 -3.27 11.33 3.83
C GLU A 77 -4.14 12.57 4.10
N VAL A 78 -3.88 13.30 5.18
CA VAL A 78 -4.61 14.55 5.52
C VAL A 78 -4.42 15.60 4.42
N TRP A 79 -3.21 15.75 3.90
CA TRP A 79 -2.95 16.67 2.78
C TRP A 79 -3.77 16.32 1.54
N LYS A 80 -3.83 15.04 1.15
CA LYS A 80 -4.66 14.57 0.03
C LYS A 80 -6.15 14.84 0.25
N HIS A 81 -6.65 14.77 1.48
CA HIS A 81 -8.06 14.99 1.79
C HIS A 81 -8.45 16.46 1.96
N LYS A 82 -7.55 17.30 2.51
CA LYS A 82 -7.89 18.66 2.95
C LYS A 82 -7.27 19.76 2.09
N VAL A 83 -6.10 19.53 1.50
CA VAL A 83 -5.34 20.55 0.78
C VAL A 83 -5.35 20.30 -0.73
N PHE A 84 -5.04 19.07 -1.15
CA PHE A 84 -4.99 18.71 -2.57
C PHE A 84 -6.29 19.05 -3.35
N PRO A 85 -7.51 18.79 -2.83
CA PRO A 85 -8.74 19.10 -3.56
C PRO A 85 -8.98 20.61 -3.70
N ILE A 86 -8.36 21.43 -2.83
CA ILE A 86 -8.38 22.89 -2.96
C ILE A 86 -7.46 23.30 -4.10
N ILE A 87 -6.24 22.74 -4.15
CA ILE A 87 -5.27 22.99 -5.22
C ILE A 87 -5.88 22.64 -6.59
N CYS A 88 -6.53 21.48 -6.71
CA CYS A 88 -7.16 21.04 -7.96
C CYS A 88 -8.30 21.95 -8.45
N LYS A 89 -8.89 22.77 -7.57
CA LYS A 89 -10.00 23.68 -7.88
C LYS A 89 -9.56 25.13 -8.16
N LEU A 90 -8.27 25.44 -8.03
CA LEU A 90 -7.74 26.76 -8.35
C LEU A 90 -7.68 26.96 -9.87
N GLN A 91 -8.42 27.94 -10.38
CA GLN A 91 -8.48 28.24 -11.81
C GLN A 91 -7.19 28.90 -12.34
N ASP A 92 -6.48 29.60 -11.46
CA ASP A 92 -5.25 30.34 -11.75
C ASP A 92 -3.98 29.49 -11.60
N PHE A 93 -4.11 28.22 -11.22
CA PHE A 93 -2.99 27.31 -11.06
C PHE A 93 -2.82 26.41 -12.29
N ASN A 94 -1.84 26.74 -13.13
CA ASN A 94 -1.46 25.96 -14.30
C ASN A 94 0.06 25.70 -14.28
N PRO A 95 0.53 24.71 -13.49
CA PRO A 95 1.96 24.46 -13.34
C PRO A 95 2.55 23.91 -14.64
N LYS A 96 3.80 24.27 -14.94
CA LYS A 96 4.55 23.71 -16.08
C LYS A 96 4.74 22.20 -15.99
N SER A 97 4.75 21.66 -14.78
CA SER A 97 4.85 20.23 -14.50
C SER A 97 4.06 19.90 -13.24
N THR A 98 3.31 18.81 -13.28
CA THR A 98 2.56 18.29 -12.12
C THR A 98 3.32 17.26 -11.32
N PHE A 99 4.56 16.97 -11.72
CA PHE A 99 5.42 15.95 -11.13
C PHE A 99 5.54 16.07 -9.61
N LEU A 100 5.71 17.28 -9.06
CA LEU A 100 5.84 17.48 -7.62
C LEU A 100 4.57 17.16 -6.84
N LEU A 101 3.40 17.37 -7.42
CA LEU A 101 2.13 16.96 -6.82
C LEU A 101 2.03 15.44 -6.79
N TYR A 102 2.40 14.78 -7.90
CA TYR A 102 2.44 13.32 -7.97
C TYR A 102 3.40 12.74 -6.92
N MET A 103 4.59 13.31 -6.74
CA MET A 103 5.56 12.84 -5.73
C MET A 103 5.02 12.90 -4.30
N VAL A 104 4.24 13.93 -3.96
CA VAL A 104 3.57 14.00 -2.65
C VAL A 104 2.60 12.85 -2.47
N ILE A 105 1.82 12.52 -3.51
CA ILE A 105 0.85 11.42 -3.48
C ILE A 105 1.58 10.06 -3.41
N HIS A 106 2.62 9.89 -4.21
CA HIS A 106 3.47 8.70 -4.22
C HIS A 106 4.15 8.46 -2.88
N HIS A 107 4.47 9.52 -2.12
CA HIS A 107 5.11 9.37 -0.81
C HIS A 107 4.32 8.50 0.17
N GLU A 108 2.99 8.57 0.14
CA GLU A 108 2.14 7.68 0.96
C GLU A 108 2.30 6.22 0.55
N ALA A 109 2.38 5.94 -0.77
CA ALA A 109 2.65 4.61 -1.31
C ALA A 109 4.03 4.08 -0.88
N THR A 110 5.07 4.91 -0.93
CA THR A 110 6.41 4.55 -0.44
C THR A 110 6.38 4.18 1.04
N ILE A 111 5.72 4.98 1.88
CA ILE A 111 5.70 4.73 3.33
C ILE A 111 4.89 3.48 3.67
N ILE A 112 3.70 3.29 3.07
CA ILE A 112 2.90 2.09 3.38
C ILE A 112 3.60 0.82 2.90
N ASN A 113 4.37 0.87 1.80
CA ASN A 113 5.15 -0.28 1.34
C ASN A 113 6.34 -0.58 2.25
N LEU A 114 7.01 0.44 2.79
CA LEU A 114 8.05 0.25 3.81
C LEU A 114 7.44 -0.33 5.09
N LEU A 115 6.30 0.21 5.55
CA LEU A 115 5.55 -0.32 6.70
C LEU A 115 5.11 -1.76 6.47
N GLU A 116 4.58 -2.11 5.28
CA GLU A 116 4.26 -3.50 4.95
C GLU A 116 5.47 -4.42 5.13
N THR A 117 6.65 -3.98 4.71
CA THR A 117 7.86 -4.78 4.80
C THR A 117 8.31 -4.96 6.26
N ILE A 118 8.43 -3.87 7.03
CA ILE A 118 8.98 -3.95 8.39
C ILE A 118 7.96 -4.48 9.43
N MET A 119 6.66 -4.25 9.23
CA MET A 119 5.60 -4.64 10.18
C MET A 119 5.29 -6.13 10.14
N TYR A 120 5.84 -6.89 9.18
CA TYR A 120 5.80 -8.34 9.19
C TYR A 120 6.32 -8.91 10.53
N HIS A 121 7.33 -8.25 11.10
CA HIS A 121 7.95 -8.63 12.38
C HIS A 121 7.21 -8.06 13.58
N LYS A 122 7.09 -8.87 14.63
CA LYS A 122 6.39 -8.51 15.87
C LYS A 122 7.02 -7.29 16.55
N GLU A 123 8.34 -7.22 16.60
CA GLU A 123 9.11 -6.16 17.27
C GLU A 123 8.78 -4.77 16.69
N SER A 124 8.49 -4.70 15.38
CA SER A 124 8.05 -3.46 14.72
C SER A 124 6.69 -2.99 15.22
N SER A 125 5.76 -3.93 15.44
CA SER A 125 4.43 -3.62 15.96
C SER A 125 4.50 -3.12 17.40
N GLU A 126 5.36 -3.71 18.23
CA GLU A 126 5.60 -3.24 19.60
C GLU A 126 6.29 -1.87 19.62
N ALA A 127 7.32 -1.66 18.78
CA ALA A 127 8.08 -0.42 18.70
C ALA A 127 7.30 0.77 18.11
N ALA A 128 6.20 0.50 17.39
CA ALA A 128 5.27 1.53 16.96
C ALA A 128 4.50 2.18 18.13
N GLY A 129 4.43 1.52 19.30
CA GLY A 129 3.79 2.06 20.50
C GLY A 129 2.36 2.55 20.25
N ASP A 130 2.01 3.72 20.78
CA ASP A 130 0.66 4.29 20.65
C ASP A 130 0.28 4.62 19.20
N SER A 131 1.27 4.81 18.31
CA SER A 131 0.99 5.10 16.89
C SER A 131 0.39 3.92 16.13
N VAL A 132 0.39 2.71 16.69
CA VAL A 132 -0.37 1.57 16.13
C VAL A 132 -1.87 1.86 16.08
N LEU A 133 -2.41 2.63 17.02
CA LEU A 133 -3.83 3.02 17.00
C LEU A 133 -4.15 3.88 15.79
N ASP A 134 -3.28 4.85 15.50
CA ASP A 134 -3.37 5.71 14.32
C ASP A 134 -3.20 4.90 13.02
N LEU A 135 -2.33 3.88 13.03
CA LEU A 135 -2.15 2.97 11.90
C LEU A 135 -3.37 2.06 11.67
N VAL A 136 -4.02 1.56 12.73
CA VAL A 136 -5.29 0.82 12.64
C VAL A 136 -6.40 1.70 12.07
N ASP A 137 -6.50 2.94 12.54
CA ASP A 137 -7.45 3.93 12.02
C ASP A 137 -7.20 4.23 10.54
N TYR A 138 -5.94 4.33 10.12
CA TYR A 138 -5.54 4.47 8.72
C TYR A 138 -5.98 3.25 7.89
N CYS A 139 -5.61 2.04 8.32
CA CYS A 139 -6.01 0.80 7.65
C CYS A 139 -7.53 0.70 7.52
N HIS A 140 -8.28 1.05 8.57
CA HIS A 140 -9.75 1.07 8.52
C HIS A 140 -10.25 1.97 7.39
N ARG A 141 -9.81 3.24 7.35
CA ARG A 141 -10.25 4.19 6.30
C ARG A 141 -9.95 3.66 4.90
N LYS A 142 -8.76 3.11 4.68
CA LYS A 142 -8.37 2.54 3.37
C LYS A 142 -9.21 1.33 2.98
N LEU A 143 -9.45 0.40 3.90
CA LEU A 143 -10.22 -0.81 3.62
C LEU A 143 -11.71 -0.54 3.46
N THR A 144 -12.27 0.41 4.21
CA THR A 144 -13.65 0.87 4.01
C THR A 144 -13.81 1.55 2.65
N LEU A 145 -12.85 2.39 2.25
CA LEU A 145 -12.84 3.00 0.91
C LEU A 145 -12.76 1.93 -0.18
N LEU A 146 -11.86 0.95 -0.02
CA LEU A 146 -11.69 -0.16 -0.96
C LEU A 146 -12.97 -0.98 -1.11
N ALA A 147 -13.58 -1.38 0.02
CA ALA A 147 -14.86 -2.09 0.02
C ALA A 147 -15.98 -1.28 -0.65
N GLY A 148 -16.06 0.03 -0.35
CA GLY A 148 -17.03 0.93 -0.97
C GLY A 148 -16.87 1.04 -2.49
N ARG A 149 -15.63 1.20 -2.97
CA ARG A 149 -15.34 1.26 -4.42
C ARG A 149 -15.63 -0.06 -5.13
N SER A 150 -15.40 -1.20 -4.47
CA SER A 150 -15.76 -2.51 -5.04
C SER A 150 -17.27 -2.66 -5.22
N VAL A 151 -18.06 -2.23 -4.24
CA VAL A 151 -19.54 -2.28 -4.34
C VAL A 151 -20.06 -1.36 -5.45
N SER A 152 -19.47 -0.18 -5.62
CA SER A 152 -19.86 0.76 -6.69
C SER A 152 -19.33 0.36 -8.09
N GLY A 153 -18.46 -0.64 -8.19
CA GLY A 153 -17.82 -1.02 -9.45
C GLY A 153 -16.75 -0.03 -9.95
N GLU A 154 -16.28 0.87 -9.09
CA GLU A 154 -15.35 1.97 -9.41
C GLU A 154 -13.88 1.59 -9.17
N ILE A 155 -13.50 0.33 -9.39
CA ILE A 155 -12.09 -0.08 -9.27
C ILE A 155 -11.37 0.41 -10.52
N PRO A 156 -10.36 1.30 -10.40
CA PRO A 156 -9.64 1.81 -11.56
C PRO A 156 -9.11 0.65 -12.40
N THR A 157 -9.59 0.53 -13.63
CA THR A 157 -8.92 -0.27 -14.63
C THR A 157 -7.71 0.53 -15.08
N GLU A 158 -6.54 -0.10 -15.07
CA GLU A 158 -5.53 0.25 -16.05
C GLU A 158 -6.21 0.03 -17.41
N ASP A 159 -6.90 1.05 -17.92
CA ASP A 159 -6.91 1.25 -19.36
C ASP A 159 -5.44 1.18 -19.70
N ARG A 160 -5.01 0.12 -20.40
CA ARG A 160 -3.67 0.02 -20.96
C ARG A 160 -3.37 1.42 -21.46
N VAL A 161 -2.45 2.11 -20.80
CA VAL A 161 -1.97 3.39 -21.28
C VAL A 161 -1.32 3.01 -22.59
N THR A 162 -2.09 3.09 -23.67
CA THR A 162 -1.57 3.19 -24.99
C THR A 162 -0.71 4.44 -24.89
N HIS A 163 0.60 4.25 -24.91
CA HIS A 163 1.63 5.30 -24.85
C HIS A 163 1.45 6.39 -25.93
N THR A 164 0.34 6.39 -26.67
CA THR A 164 -0.11 7.34 -27.68
C THR A 164 -0.77 8.61 -27.14
N GLN A 165 -0.87 8.83 -25.82
CA GLN A 165 -1.34 10.12 -25.25
C GLN A 165 -0.39 10.72 -24.22
N LEU A 166 0.92 10.67 -24.48
CA LEU A 166 1.85 11.67 -23.93
C LEU A 166 1.61 12.98 -24.69
N SER A 167 0.53 13.71 -24.37
CA SER A 167 0.48 15.14 -24.67
C SER A 167 1.45 15.84 -23.72
N ASP A 168 2.31 16.71 -24.24
CA ASP A 168 3.38 17.45 -23.53
C ASP A 168 2.90 18.38 -22.39
N THR A 169 1.66 18.26 -21.93
CA THR A 169 1.08 18.98 -20.80
C THR A 169 0.30 18.00 -19.93
N THR A 170 0.93 17.49 -18.88
CA THR A 170 0.25 16.73 -17.82
C THR A 170 -0.59 17.71 -17.00
N SER A 171 -1.91 17.51 -16.98
CA SER A 171 -2.84 18.38 -16.28
C SER A 171 -3.00 17.98 -14.81
N VAL A 172 -3.52 18.88 -13.98
CA VAL A 172 -3.86 18.56 -12.58
C VAL A 172 -4.96 17.47 -12.51
N GLN A 173 -5.77 17.32 -13.56
CA GLN A 173 -6.76 16.24 -13.67
C GLN A 173 -6.09 14.87 -13.85
N ASP A 174 -4.98 14.79 -14.58
CA ASP A 174 -4.22 13.54 -14.73
C ASP A 174 -3.64 13.07 -13.40
N VAL A 175 -3.16 14.01 -12.57
CA VAL A 175 -2.68 13.71 -11.20
C VAL A 175 -3.82 13.17 -10.34
N GLN A 176 -5.04 13.70 -10.49
CA GLN A 176 -6.19 13.18 -9.76
C GLN A 176 -6.49 11.73 -10.16
N ARG A 177 -6.45 11.41 -11.45
CA ARG A 177 -6.63 10.03 -11.94
C ARG A 177 -5.51 9.11 -11.44
N GLN A 178 -4.26 9.55 -11.48
CA GLN A 178 -3.12 8.81 -10.94
C GLN A 178 -3.26 8.57 -9.43
N SER A 179 -3.73 9.58 -8.69
CA SER A 179 -4.02 9.46 -7.27
C SER A 179 -5.06 8.38 -7.00
N ASP A 180 -6.12 8.31 -7.80
CA ASP A 180 -7.16 7.30 -7.63
C ASP A 180 -6.68 5.88 -7.92
N MET A 181 -5.77 5.72 -8.89
CA MET A 181 -5.10 4.44 -9.17
C MET A 181 -4.19 4.02 -8.02
N LEU A 182 -3.30 4.91 -7.55
CA LEU A 182 -2.42 4.64 -6.41
C LEU A 182 -3.21 4.32 -5.14
N GLU A 183 -4.39 4.92 -4.95
CA GLU A 183 -5.25 4.67 -3.79
C GLU A 183 -5.67 3.19 -3.67
N PHE A 184 -5.86 2.50 -4.80
CA PHE A 184 -6.12 1.05 -4.80
C PHE A 184 -4.92 0.28 -4.25
N GLU A 185 -3.71 0.57 -4.75
CA GLU A 185 -2.48 -0.12 -4.33
C GLU A 185 -2.19 0.14 -2.84
N ILE A 186 -2.30 1.41 -2.42
CA ILE A 186 -2.17 1.82 -1.01
C ILE A 186 -3.14 1.04 -0.14
N SER A 187 -4.39 0.87 -0.57
CA SER A 187 -5.41 0.15 0.20
C SER A 187 -5.11 -1.34 0.31
N VAL A 188 -4.59 -1.95 -0.75
CA VAL A 188 -4.13 -3.35 -0.73
C VAL A 188 -2.93 -3.52 0.20
N LYS A 189 -1.98 -2.57 0.22
CA LYS A 189 -0.86 -2.57 1.18
C LYS A 189 -1.34 -2.36 2.63
N ALA A 190 -2.36 -1.53 2.83
CA ALA A 190 -2.98 -1.35 4.14
C ALA A 190 -3.66 -2.63 4.66
N LEU A 191 -4.19 -3.48 3.77
CA LEU A 191 -4.67 -4.82 4.14
C LEU A 191 -3.52 -5.69 4.66
N SER A 192 -2.38 -5.71 3.97
CA SER A 192 -1.20 -6.45 4.43
C SER A 192 -0.76 -5.99 5.83
N VAL A 193 -0.65 -4.67 6.03
CA VAL A 193 -0.26 -4.10 7.32
C VAL A 193 -1.28 -4.45 8.41
N LEU A 194 -2.58 -4.35 8.13
CA LEU A 194 -3.62 -4.76 9.07
C LEU A 194 -3.49 -6.24 9.41
N CYS A 195 -3.28 -7.11 8.42
CA CYS A 195 -3.09 -8.54 8.62
C CYS A 195 -1.94 -8.81 9.62
N TYR A 196 -0.79 -8.15 9.46
CA TYR A 196 0.33 -8.31 10.39
C TYR A 196 0.01 -7.78 11.79
N ILE A 197 -0.68 -6.64 11.90
CA ILE A 197 -1.14 -6.13 13.20
C ILE A 197 -2.06 -7.16 13.90
N THR A 198 -2.96 -7.81 13.16
CA THR A 198 -3.83 -8.87 13.73
C THR A 198 -3.06 -10.13 14.12
N ASP A 199 -1.99 -10.44 13.39
CA ASP A 199 -1.11 -11.58 13.70
C ASP A 199 -0.41 -11.37 15.04
N HIS A 200 0.03 -10.13 15.29
CA HIS A 200 0.73 -9.73 16.51
C HIS A 200 -0.19 -9.20 17.61
N ILE A 201 -1.51 -9.32 17.49
CA ILE A 201 -2.49 -8.66 18.38
C ILE A 201 -2.32 -8.96 19.87
N GLU A 202 -1.82 -10.15 20.22
CA GLU A 202 -1.59 -10.56 21.62
C GLU A 202 -0.41 -9.81 22.27
N SER A 203 0.45 -9.20 21.47
CA SER A 203 1.55 -8.34 21.94
C SER A 203 1.19 -6.86 22.05
N LEU A 204 0.00 -6.49 21.57
CA LEU A 204 -0.46 -5.10 21.50
C LEU A 204 -1.38 -4.76 22.67
N SER A 205 -1.58 -3.46 22.89
CA SER A 205 -2.43 -2.98 23.99
C SER A 205 -3.90 -3.34 23.77
N LEU A 206 -4.65 -3.48 24.87
CA LEU A 206 -6.10 -3.70 24.82
C LEU A 206 -6.85 -2.58 24.07
N SER A 207 -6.29 -1.37 24.02
CA SER A 207 -6.82 -0.26 23.23
C SER A 207 -6.84 -0.61 21.75
N VAL A 208 -5.78 -1.25 21.22
CA VAL A 208 -5.70 -1.66 19.80
C VAL A 208 -6.79 -2.69 19.49
N LEU A 209 -6.95 -3.67 20.36
CA LEU A 209 -7.98 -4.68 20.25
C LEU A 209 -9.39 -4.07 20.25
N SER A 210 -9.68 -3.19 21.20
CA SER A 210 -10.98 -2.50 21.31
C SER A 210 -11.25 -1.60 20.11
N ARG A 211 -10.22 -0.92 19.61
CA ARG A 211 -10.32 -0.06 18.41
C ARG A 211 -10.71 -0.88 17.18
N MET A 212 -10.05 -2.01 16.94
CA MET A 212 -10.37 -2.88 15.81
C MET A 212 -11.76 -3.54 15.92
N LEU A 213 -12.10 -4.05 17.10
CA LEU A 213 -13.29 -4.88 17.29
C LEU A 213 -14.55 -4.08 17.60
N CYS A 214 -14.45 -3.10 18.50
CA CYS A 214 -15.59 -2.36 19.02
C CYS A 214 -15.80 -1.02 18.30
N THR A 215 -14.72 -0.29 17.99
CA THR A 215 -14.86 1.01 17.30
C THR A 215 -15.07 0.84 15.80
N HIS A 216 -14.19 0.10 15.12
CA HIS A 216 -14.20 -0.01 13.66
C HIS A 216 -14.96 -1.22 13.14
N ASN A 217 -15.23 -2.21 14.00
CA ASN A 217 -15.85 -3.47 13.59
C ASN A 217 -15.13 -4.09 12.37
N MET A 218 -13.80 -4.18 12.47
CA MET A 218 -12.93 -4.68 11.41
C MET A 218 -13.37 -6.04 10.83
N PRO A 219 -13.89 -7.01 11.62
CA PRO A 219 -14.41 -8.26 11.05
C PRO A 219 -15.48 -8.02 9.99
N CYS A 220 -16.39 -7.07 10.18
CA CYS A 220 -17.43 -6.77 9.18
C CYS A 220 -16.85 -6.10 7.92
N VAL A 221 -15.83 -5.26 8.05
CA VAL A 221 -15.13 -4.67 6.90
C VAL A 221 -14.44 -5.77 6.09
N LEU A 222 -13.78 -6.71 6.75
CA LEU A 222 -13.12 -7.86 6.10
C LEU A 222 -14.13 -8.78 5.42
N VAL A 223 -15.32 -9.01 5.99
CA VAL A 223 -16.42 -9.72 5.32
C VAL A 223 -16.78 -9.04 3.99
N GLN A 224 -16.88 -7.71 3.95
CA GLN A 224 -17.16 -7.00 2.69
C GLN A 224 -16.06 -7.20 1.64
N LEU A 225 -14.80 -7.32 2.06
CA LEU A 225 -13.70 -7.62 1.14
C LEU A 225 -13.75 -9.06 0.63
N VAL A 226 -14.17 -10.04 1.44
CA VAL A 226 -14.42 -11.42 0.97
C VAL A 226 -15.56 -11.44 -0.05
N GLU A 227 -16.65 -10.73 0.21
CA GLU A 227 -17.82 -10.72 -0.69
C GLU A 227 -17.51 -10.10 -2.05
N ASN A 228 -16.77 -8.99 -2.08
CA ASN A 228 -16.56 -8.20 -3.29
C ASN A 228 -15.22 -8.46 -3.98
N CYS A 229 -14.24 -8.97 -3.25
CA CYS A 229 -12.91 -9.36 -3.73
C CYS A 229 -12.26 -8.32 -4.70
N PRO A 230 -11.88 -7.13 -4.20
CA PRO A 230 -11.45 -5.99 -5.04
C PRO A 230 -10.30 -6.29 -6.02
N TRP A 231 -9.45 -7.24 -5.68
CA TRP A 231 -8.29 -7.66 -6.47
C TRP A 231 -8.61 -8.71 -7.54
N ASN A 232 -9.89 -9.09 -7.72
CA ASN A 232 -10.32 -10.06 -8.73
C ASN A 232 -11.34 -9.42 -9.68
N LYS A 233 -10.99 -9.34 -10.98
CA LYS A 233 -11.91 -8.90 -12.05
C LYS A 233 -12.51 -10.14 -12.73
N GLY A 234 -13.29 -10.90 -11.97
CA GLY A 234 -13.86 -12.17 -12.41
C GLY A 234 -12.80 -13.27 -12.65
N ALA A 235 -13.08 -14.20 -13.57
CA ALA A 235 -12.17 -15.31 -13.90
C ALA A 235 -11.01 -14.91 -14.85
N LEU A 236 -10.95 -13.64 -15.26
CA LEU A 236 -10.05 -13.17 -16.31
C LEU A 236 -8.77 -12.57 -15.75
N GLU A 237 -8.84 -11.70 -14.73
CA GLU A 237 -7.69 -10.98 -14.21
C GLU A 237 -7.67 -10.94 -12.67
N LYS A 238 -6.47 -11.09 -12.10
CA LYS A 238 -6.20 -10.92 -10.67
C LYS A 238 -5.08 -9.91 -10.48
N TYR A 239 -5.19 -9.09 -9.45
CA TYR A 239 -4.12 -8.17 -9.05
C TYR A 239 -3.09 -8.92 -8.22
N THR A 240 -1.87 -9.01 -8.74
CA THR A 240 -0.75 -9.74 -8.13
C THR A 240 0.54 -8.96 -8.36
N GLU A 241 1.34 -8.81 -7.31
CA GLU A 241 2.66 -8.16 -7.37
C GLU A 241 2.66 -6.76 -8.01
N GLY A 242 1.69 -5.93 -7.64
CA GLY A 242 1.61 -4.56 -8.16
C GLY A 242 0.96 -4.42 -9.53
N GLN A 243 0.49 -5.51 -10.15
CA GLN A 243 -0.06 -5.47 -11.52
C GLN A 243 -1.29 -6.35 -11.70
N TRP A 244 -2.19 -5.92 -12.59
CA TRP A 244 -3.28 -6.76 -13.08
C TRP A 244 -2.73 -7.79 -14.06
N ARG A 245 -2.93 -9.08 -13.77
CA ARG A 245 -2.45 -10.19 -14.60
C ARG A 245 -3.60 -11.08 -15.02
N THR A 246 -3.60 -11.49 -16.29
CA THR A 246 -4.56 -12.47 -16.80
C THR A 246 -4.30 -13.84 -16.15
N VAL A 247 -5.36 -14.50 -15.70
CA VAL A 247 -5.31 -15.78 -15.00
C VAL A 247 -5.48 -16.93 -15.99
N LEU A 248 -4.60 -17.93 -15.91
CA LEU A 248 -4.71 -19.16 -16.68
C LEU A 248 -5.90 -20.01 -16.19
N PRO A 249 -6.56 -20.80 -17.04
CA PRO A 249 -7.70 -21.63 -16.64
C PRO A 249 -7.44 -22.49 -15.38
N GLU A 250 -6.25 -23.05 -15.26
CA GLU A 250 -5.81 -23.87 -14.11
C GLU A 250 -5.68 -23.08 -12.79
N ASP A 251 -5.43 -21.77 -12.86
CA ASP A 251 -5.20 -20.90 -11.70
C ASP A 251 -6.45 -20.09 -11.29
N GLN A 252 -7.58 -20.28 -11.99
CA GLN A 252 -8.82 -19.51 -11.74
C GLN A 252 -9.31 -19.67 -10.31
N LEU A 253 -9.23 -20.89 -9.77
CA LEU A 253 -9.65 -21.22 -8.40
C LEU A 253 -8.57 -20.99 -7.34
N LYS A 254 -7.35 -20.63 -7.76
CA LYS A 254 -6.24 -20.39 -6.83
C LYS A 254 -6.45 -19.09 -6.07
N LEU A 255 -6.34 -19.13 -4.75
CA LEU A 255 -6.41 -17.93 -3.90
C LEU A 255 -5.23 -17.01 -4.20
N SER A 256 -5.50 -15.72 -4.29
CA SER A 256 -4.46 -14.70 -4.33
C SER A 256 -3.84 -14.49 -2.94
N LYS A 257 -2.68 -13.85 -2.90
CA LYS A 257 -2.05 -13.43 -1.64
C LYS A 257 -3.00 -12.57 -0.80
N HIS A 258 -3.74 -11.67 -1.44
CA HIS A 258 -4.68 -10.77 -0.78
C HIS A 258 -5.87 -11.52 -0.18
N ASP A 259 -6.38 -12.55 -0.85
CA ASP A 259 -7.39 -13.45 -0.27
C ASP A 259 -6.88 -14.09 1.02
N GLY A 260 -5.65 -14.62 0.99
CA GLY A 260 -4.99 -15.18 2.16
C GLY A 260 -4.89 -14.17 3.31
N GLN A 261 -4.53 -12.92 3.04
CA GLN A 261 -4.42 -11.87 4.06
C GLN A 261 -5.76 -11.53 4.73
N VAL A 262 -6.85 -11.44 3.95
CA VAL A 262 -8.20 -11.23 4.53
C VAL A 262 -8.58 -12.40 5.43
N TRP A 263 -8.37 -13.62 4.95
CA TRP A 263 -8.70 -14.84 5.68
C TRP A 263 -7.89 -14.98 6.96
N MET A 264 -6.59 -14.70 6.92
CA MET A 264 -5.72 -14.70 8.10
C MET A 264 -6.14 -13.62 9.11
N ALA A 265 -6.47 -12.41 8.66
CA ALA A 265 -6.96 -11.37 9.54
C ALA A 265 -8.30 -11.74 10.21
N LEU A 266 -9.22 -12.37 9.46
CA LEU A 266 -10.47 -12.90 10.01
C LEU A 266 -10.24 -14.01 11.04
N LEU A 267 -9.34 -14.96 10.75
CA LEU A 267 -8.96 -16.00 11.70
C LEU A 267 -8.44 -15.39 13.01
N ASN A 268 -7.52 -14.43 12.92
CA ASN A 268 -6.96 -13.76 14.08
C ASN A 268 -8.00 -13.01 14.91
N LEU A 269 -8.91 -12.29 14.27
CA LEU A 269 -9.93 -11.47 14.96
C LEU A 269 -11.12 -12.29 15.48
N LEU A 270 -11.37 -13.49 14.94
CA LEU A 270 -12.54 -14.29 15.31
C LEU A 270 -12.21 -15.53 16.15
N LEU A 271 -10.99 -16.06 16.06
CA LEU A 271 -10.61 -17.30 16.76
C LEU A 271 -9.69 -17.07 17.96
N LYS A 272 -8.94 -15.96 18.03
CA LYS A 272 -8.12 -15.67 19.21
C LYS A 272 -9.00 -15.41 20.45
N PRO A 273 -8.70 -16.00 21.62
CA PRO A 273 -9.56 -15.93 22.79
C PRO A 273 -9.86 -14.50 23.26
N ASP A 274 -8.87 -13.62 23.27
CA ASP A 274 -9.06 -12.23 23.72
C ASP A 274 -9.94 -11.44 22.75
N CYS A 275 -9.82 -11.70 21.44
CA CYS A 275 -10.70 -11.13 20.44
C CYS A 275 -12.15 -11.61 20.63
N GLN A 276 -12.35 -12.92 20.84
CA GLN A 276 -13.70 -13.48 21.06
C GLN A 276 -14.36 -12.93 22.31
N ARG A 277 -13.62 -12.76 23.40
CA ARG A 277 -14.15 -12.18 24.64
C ARG A 277 -14.59 -10.72 24.45
N LYS A 278 -13.92 -9.99 23.57
CA LYS A 278 -14.11 -8.56 23.36
C LYS A 278 -15.15 -8.25 22.28
N TYR A 279 -15.23 -9.05 21.22
CA TYR A 279 -16.10 -8.78 20.09
C TYR A 279 -17.57 -9.00 20.44
N ASP A 280 -18.41 -8.03 20.09
CA ASP A 280 -19.86 -8.11 20.32
C ASP A 280 -20.54 -8.91 19.20
N PHE A 281 -20.92 -10.15 19.49
CA PHE A 281 -21.66 -11.02 18.56
C PHE A 281 -23.17 -10.73 18.55
N ASN A 282 -23.54 -9.45 18.45
CA ASN A 282 -24.93 -9.03 18.30
C ASN A 282 -25.55 -9.56 16.98
N ASN A 283 -26.87 -9.43 16.84
CA ASN A 283 -27.61 -9.92 15.66
C ASN A 283 -27.05 -9.41 14.33
N PHE A 284 -26.64 -8.14 14.25
CA PHE A 284 -26.10 -7.56 13.02
C PHE A 284 -24.74 -8.18 12.67
N ASN A 285 -23.79 -8.17 13.61
CA ASN A 285 -22.45 -8.72 13.44
C ASN A 285 -22.49 -10.21 13.10
N LYS A 286 -23.29 -10.99 13.84
CA LYS A 286 -23.51 -12.41 13.56
C LYS A 286 -24.04 -12.63 12.14
N THR A 287 -25.02 -11.84 11.70
CA THR A 287 -25.56 -11.94 10.33
C THR A 287 -24.49 -11.66 9.27
N GLN A 288 -23.64 -10.65 9.47
CA GLN A 288 -22.54 -10.38 8.54
C GLN A 288 -21.52 -11.53 8.51
N LEU A 289 -21.05 -11.99 9.67
CA LEU A 289 -20.08 -13.08 9.76
C LEU A 289 -20.57 -14.37 9.11
N LEU A 290 -21.86 -14.69 9.26
CA LEU A 290 -22.43 -15.93 8.70
C LEU A 290 -22.44 -15.97 7.17
N LYS A 291 -22.29 -14.82 6.48
CA LYS A 291 -22.11 -14.77 5.02
C LYS A 291 -20.85 -15.50 4.57
N LEU A 292 -19.80 -15.50 5.40
CA LEU A 292 -18.51 -16.18 5.11
C LEU A 292 -18.69 -17.68 4.83
N ARG A 293 -19.74 -18.32 5.38
CA ARG A 293 -20.03 -19.74 5.15
C ARG A 293 -20.18 -20.08 3.66
N GLY A 294 -20.69 -19.16 2.85
CA GLY A 294 -20.83 -19.35 1.40
C GLY A 294 -19.50 -19.36 0.65
N PHE A 295 -18.43 -18.81 1.24
CA PHE A 295 -17.11 -18.69 0.62
C PHE A 295 -16.13 -19.76 1.12
N LEU A 296 -16.40 -20.40 2.25
CA LEU A 296 -15.60 -21.50 2.84
C LEU A 296 -15.88 -22.85 2.17
N THR A 297 -15.64 -22.91 0.87
CA THR A 297 -15.72 -24.15 0.06
C THR A 297 -14.56 -25.09 0.38
N ASP A 298 -14.71 -26.38 0.07
CA ASP A 298 -13.61 -27.35 0.26
C ASP A 298 -12.36 -26.97 -0.56
N ILE A 299 -12.52 -26.37 -1.74
CA ILE A 299 -11.40 -25.87 -2.57
C ILE A 299 -10.61 -24.76 -1.87
N VAL A 300 -11.30 -23.89 -1.13
CA VAL A 300 -10.67 -22.80 -0.35
C VAL A 300 -9.97 -23.38 0.87
N ILE A 301 -10.58 -24.36 1.54
CA ILE A 301 -10.01 -25.02 2.73
C ILE A 301 -8.81 -25.89 2.35
N ASP A 302 -8.82 -26.57 1.21
CA ASP A 302 -7.68 -27.34 0.72
C ASP A 302 -6.44 -26.47 0.49
N GLN A 303 -6.65 -25.21 0.09
CA GLN A 303 -5.57 -24.23 -0.09
C GLN A 303 -5.14 -23.54 1.22
N LEU A 304 -6.06 -23.36 2.18
CA LEU A 304 -5.80 -22.77 3.50
C LEU A 304 -6.47 -23.62 4.60
N PRO A 305 -5.84 -24.72 5.04
CA PRO A 305 -6.46 -25.68 5.96
C PRO A 305 -6.95 -25.09 7.28
N ASN A 306 -6.28 -24.04 7.77
CA ASN A 306 -6.64 -23.32 9.01
C ASN A 306 -8.05 -22.70 8.95
N LEU A 307 -8.64 -22.55 7.76
CA LEU A 307 -10.02 -22.08 7.59
C LEU A 307 -11.07 -23.10 8.04
N LEU A 308 -10.69 -24.36 8.25
CA LEU A 308 -11.58 -25.37 8.80
C LEU A 308 -12.09 -24.98 10.20
N ASP A 309 -11.22 -24.44 11.04
CA ASP A 309 -11.58 -23.97 12.39
C ASP A 309 -12.57 -22.80 12.32
N LEU A 310 -12.39 -21.89 11.37
CA LEU A 310 -13.33 -20.81 11.11
C LEU A 310 -14.69 -21.35 10.66
N ARG A 311 -14.71 -22.36 9.78
CA ARG A 311 -15.96 -23.01 9.34
C ARG A 311 -16.70 -23.64 10.52
N HIS A 312 -15.99 -24.30 11.43
CA HIS A 312 -16.56 -24.89 12.64
C HIS A 312 -17.10 -23.80 13.59
N PHE A 313 -16.31 -22.76 13.84
CA PHE A 313 -16.70 -21.61 14.65
C PHE A 313 -17.98 -20.94 14.11
N LEU A 314 -18.07 -20.67 12.81
CA LEU A 314 -19.26 -20.07 12.19
C LEU A 314 -20.48 -20.98 12.26
N SER A 315 -20.28 -22.30 12.21
CA SER A 315 -21.38 -23.28 12.37
C SER A 315 -21.93 -23.26 13.79
N GLN A 316 -21.07 -23.15 14.80
CA GLN A 316 -21.48 -22.96 16.20
C GLN A 316 -22.16 -21.60 16.39
N LEU A 317 -21.57 -20.52 15.85
CA LEU A 317 -22.13 -19.18 15.95
C LEU A 317 -23.56 -19.11 15.38
N ALA A 318 -23.86 -19.85 14.30
CA ALA A 318 -25.18 -19.87 13.68
C ALA A 318 -26.30 -20.28 14.67
N ILE A 319 -26.02 -21.24 15.55
CA ILE A 319 -26.99 -21.80 16.51
C ILE A 319 -26.93 -21.14 17.90
N THR A 320 -25.91 -20.33 18.18
CA THR A 320 -25.77 -19.62 19.46
C THR A 320 -26.53 -18.31 19.45
N ASP A 321 -27.41 -18.09 20.41
CA ASP A 321 -28.11 -16.79 20.56
C ASP A 321 -27.14 -15.70 21.02
N PRO A 322 -27.25 -14.46 20.48
CA PRO A 322 -26.44 -13.34 20.94
C PRO A 322 -26.60 -13.11 22.45
N ALA A 323 -25.47 -13.00 23.15
CA ALA A 323 -25.47 -12.62 24.54
C ALA A 323 -25.95 -11.17 24.71
N ALA A 324 -26.50 -10.84 25.88
CA ALA A 324 -26.83 -9.47 26.22
C ALA A 324 -25.55 -8.59 26.18
N PRO A 325 -25.64 -7.34 25.68
CA PRO A 325 -24.48 -6.47 25.53
C PRO A 325 -23.85 -6.21 26.90
N LYS A 326 -22.54 -6.48 27.02
CA LYS A 326 -21.76 -6.14 28.22
C LYS A 326 -21.33 -4.68 28.15
N LYS A 327 -21.69 -3.90 29.16
CA LYS A 327 -21.17 -2.53 29.35
C LYS A 327 -19.90 -2.59 30.18
N ASP A 328 -18.78 -2.83 29.53
CA ASP A 328 -17.48 -2.69 30.18
C ASP A 328 -17.03 -1.23 30.11
N LEU A 329 -16.65 -0.68 31.27
CA LEU A 329 -16.05 0.66 31.35
C LEU A 329 -14.56 0.51 31.02
N ILE A 330 -14.18 0.88 29.80
CA ILE A 330 -12.81 0.73 29.32
C ILE A 330 -12.21 2.14 29.15
N LEU A 331 -11.12 2.41 29.85
CA LEU A 331 -10.29 3.58 29.59
C LEU A 331 -9.39 3.25 28.41
N GLU A 332 -9.67 3.86 27.26
CA GLU A 332 -8.94 3.59 26.01
C GLU A 332 -8.02 4.76 25.67
N GLN A 333 -6.83 4.43 25.18
CA GLN A 333 -5.99 5.41 24.50
C GLN A 333 -6.65 5.81 23.17
N VAL A 334 -6.57 7.09 22.83
CA VAL A 334 -7.17 7.65 21.62
C VAL A 334 -6.05 7.89 20.60
N PRO A 335 -6.23 7.54 19.31
CA PRO A 335 -5.29 7.91 18.26
C PRO A 335 -5.19 9.44 18.15
N GLU A 336 -3.96 9.96 18.14
CA GLU A 336 -3.70 11.39 18.28
C GLU A 336 -3.20 12.02 16.99
N ILE A 337 -2.48 11.28 16.13
CA ILE A 337 -1.74 11.87 15.00
C ILE A 337 -2.70 12.58 14.04
N TRP A 338 -3.74 11.89 13.56
CA TRP A 338 -4.72 12.50 12.65
C TRP A 338 -5.41 13.71 13.29
N ASN A 339 -5.84 13.56 14.54
CA ASN A 339 -6.59 14.59 15.27
C ASN A 339 -5.74 15.84 15.52
N ASN A 340 -4.47 15.67 15.89
CA ASN A 340 -3.53 16.76 16.11
C ASN A 340 -3.28 17.52 14.80
N ILE A 341 -2.97 16.82 13.71
CA ILE A 341 -2.76 17.44 12.39
C ILE A 341 -4.02 18.21 11.95
N VAL A 342 -5.22 17.66 12.13
CA VAL A 342 -6.47 18.33 11.77
C VAL A 342 -6.74 19.56 12.64
N THR A 343 -6.53 19.44 13.96
CA THR A 343 -6.80 20.51 14.92
C THR A 343 -5.86 21.70 14.73
N GLU A 344 -4.56 21.43 14.56
CA GLU A 344 -3.53 22.47 14.32
C GLU A 344 -3.78 23.30 13.04
N ASN A 345 -4.51 22.71 12.08
CA ASN A 345 -4.70 23.26 10.73
C ASN A 345 -6.16 23.57 10.37
N SER A 346 -7.11 23.46 11.30
CA SER A 346 -8.57 23.44 11.06
C SER A 346 -9.12 24.64 10.25
N SER A 347 -8.44 25.78 10.28
CA SER A 347 -8.79 27.02 9.56
C SER A 347 -7.76 27.43 8.48
N LYS A 348 -6.70 26.65 8.27
CA LYS A 348 -5.53 27.04 7.48
C LYS A 348 -5.45 26.37 6.11
N TRP A 349 -6.35 25.43 5.79
CA TRP A 349 -6.30 24.63 4.54
C TRP A 349 -6.12 25.47 3.28
N LYS A 350 -6.93 26.51 3.11
CA LYS A 350 -6.85 27.42 1.94
C LYS A 350 -5.55 28.23 1.92
N ALA A 351 -5.08 28.69 3.08
CA ALA A 351 -3.84 29.45 3.19
C ALA A 351 -2.62 28.56 2.87
N ILE A 352 -2.63 27.31 3.34
CA ILE A 352 -1.60 26.31 3.04
C ILE A 352 -1.59 25.99 1.55
N ALA A 353 -2.76 25.72 0.94
CA ALA A 353 -2.86 25.47 -0.50
C ALA A 353 -2.27 26.63 -1.33
N LYS A 354 -2.65 27.87 -1.01
CA LYS A 354 -2.10 29.07 -1.69
C LYS A 354 -0.59 29.20 -1.50
N TYR A 355 -0.09 28.98 -0.29
CA TYR A 355 1.34 29.01 -0.01
C TYR A 355 2.11 27.97 -0.82
N GLN A 356 1.64 26.72 -0.84
CA GLN A 356 2.31 25.63 -1.54
C GLN A 356 2.24 25.79 -3.06
N VAL A 357 1.11 26.23 -3.62
CA VAL A 357 1.02 26.52 -5.06
C VAL A 357 2.02 27.60 -5.49
N THR A 358 2.21 28.63 -4.67
CA THR A 358 3.09 29.75 -5.00
C THR A 358 4.58 29.45 -4.79
N HIS A 359 4.92 28.65 -3.76
CA HIS A 359 6.32 28.46 -3.34
C HIS A 359 6.88 27.05 -3.60
N VAL A 360 6.01 26.07 -3.87
CA VAL A 360 6.39 24.64 -3.94
C VAL A 360 6.00 24.04 -5.28
N PHE A 361 4.74 24.17 -5.68
CA PHE A 361 4.20 23.50 -6.88
C PHE A 361 4.23 24.37 -8.14
N ASN A 362 4.94 25.49 -8.11
CA ASN A 362 5.25 26.30 -9.29
C ASN A 362 6.76 26.57 -9.41
N PRO A 363 7.60 25.52 -9.49
CA PRO A 363 9.05 25.65 -9.53
C PRO A 363 9.53 26.23 -10.86
N SER A 364 10.72 26.85 -10.82
CA SER A 364 11.50 27.21 -12.00
C SER A 364 12.00 25.97 -12.76
N GLU A 365 12.38 26.14 -14.03
CA GLU A 365 12.93 25.03 -14.83
C GLU A 365 14.24 24.47 -14.27
N SER A 366 15.07 25.30 -13.64
CA SER A 366 16.28 24.86 -12.96
C SER A 366 15.98 23.96 -11.76
N GLU A 367 14.99 24.35 -10.94
CA GLU A 367 14.58 23.56 -9.76
C GLU A 367 13.96 22.22 -10.18
N LEU A 368 13.13 22.23 -11.23
CA LEU A 368 12.58 21.00 -11.80
C LEU A 368 13.67 20.05 -12.29
N ARG A 369 14.69 20.56 -12.99
CA ARG A 369 15.80 19.74 -13.48
C ARG A 369 16.63 19.16 -12.33
N GLU A 370 16.88 19.95 -11.29
CA GLU A 370 17.61 19.47 -10.11
C GLU A 370 16.84 18.35 -9.40
N GLN A 371 15.54 18.55 -9.17
CA GLN A 371 14.69 17.54 -8.53
C GLN A 371 14.57 16.27 -9.38
N ALA A 372 14.37 16.40 -10.69
CA ALA A 372 14.36 15.26 -11.61
C ALA A 372 15.69 14.49 -11.60
N SER A 373 16.82 15.20 -11.56
CA SER A 373 18.15 14.58 -11.50
C SER A 373 18.36 13.78 -10.21
N ARG A 374 17.99 14.34 -9.05
CA ARG A 374 18.08 13.65 -7.75
C ARG A 374 17.21 12.40 -7.69
N LEU A 375 16.02 12.46 -8.29
CA LEU A 375 15.09 11.34 -8.32
C LEU A 375 15.53 10.27 -9.31
N ALA A 376 16.07 10.64 -10.48
CA ALA A 376 16.66 9.67 -11.41
C ALA A 376 17.83 8.90 -10.79
N GLN A 377 18.62 9.54 -9.92
CA GLN A 377 19.66 8.86 -9.15
C GLN A 377 19.09 7.91 -8.09
N THR A 378 17.92 8.22 -7.54
CA THR A 378 17.24 7.41 -6.53
C THR A 378 16.55 6.19 -7.16
N TYR A 379 15.82 6.39 -8.25
CA TYR A 379 15.12 5.36 -9.01
C TYR A 379 15.99 4.81 -10.16
N ASN A 380 17.26 4.53 -9.90
CA ASN A 380 18.14 3.95 -10.92
C ASN A 380 17.53 2.63 -11.44
N LEU A 381 17.37 2.51 -12.76
CA LEU A 381 16.70 1.39 -13.44
C LEU A 381 17.27 0.02 -13.06
N ASP A 382 18.58 -0.04 -12.77
CA ASP A 382 19.26 -1.28 -12.36
C ASP A 382 18.85 -1.73 -10.95
N VAL A 383 18.51 -0.78 -10.06
CA VAL A 383 17.98 -1.08 -8.72
C VAL A 383 16.52 -1.49 -8.80
N MET A 384 15.72 -0.80 -9.62
CA MET A 384 14.30 -1.15 -9.81
C MET A 384 14.11 -2.55 -10.40
N GLU A 385 15.02 -3.00 -11.26
CA GLU A 385 15.03 -4.35 -11.84
C GLU A 385 15.21 -5.46 -10.79
N ASN A 386 16.02 -5.21 -9.75
CA ASN A 386 16.26 -6.14 -8.66
C ASN A 386 15.12 -6.20 -7.62
N LEU A 387 14.21 -5.22 -7.65
CA LEU A 387 13.05 -5.14 -6.73
C LEU A 387 11.81 -5.88 -7.25
N ILE A 388 11.83 -6.38 -8.49
CA ILE A 388 10.71 -7.13 -9.08
C ILE A 388 10.76 -8.57 -8.55
N PRO A 389 9.75 -9.03 -7.77
CA PRO A 389 9.75 -10.36 -7.15
C PRO A 389 9.79 -11.51 -8.17
N ASP A 390 9.04 -11.36 -9.28
CA ASP A 390 9.03 -12.30 -10.39
C ASP A 390 10.05 -11.91 -11.46
N LYS A 391 10.94 -12.85 -11.78
CA LYS A 391 11.84 -12.66 -12.92
C LYS A 391 11.01 -12.44 -14.20
N PRO A 392 11.29 -11.37 -14.95
CA PRO A 392 10.45 -10.92 -16.05
C PRO A 392 10.25 -12.03 -17.08
N LYS A 393 9.04 -12.20 -17.60
CA LYS A 393 8.72 -13.31 -18.51
C LYS A 393 9.30 -13.07 -19.91
N CYS A 394 9.68 -14.15 -20.57
CA CYS A 394 10.18 -14.13 -21.92
C CYS A 394 9.06 -13.76 -22.89
N GLY A 395 9.20 -12.66 -23.64
CA GLY A 395 8.24 -12.20 -24.64
C GLY A 395 7.94 -13.19 -25.78
N ALA A 396 8.72 -14.27 -25.89
CA ALA A 396 8.49 -15.33 -26.87
C ALA A 396 7.74 -16.56 -26.32
N CYS A 397 7.99 -16.96 -25.06
CA CYS A 397 7.52 -18.26 -24.54
C CYS A 397 6.91 -18.21 -23.14
N GLY A 398 6.86 -17.04 -22.49
CA GLY A 398 6.25 -16.87 -21.16
C GLY A 398 7.05 -17.44 -19.98
N ARG A 399 8.12 -18.21 -20.21
CA ARG A 399 9.06 -18.67 -19.16
C ARG A 399 9.93 -17.52 -18.65
N VAL A 400 10.55 -17.71 -17.49
CA VAL A 400 11.49 -16.74 -16.89
C VAL A 400 12.53 -16.24 -17.90
N GLY A 401 12.53 -14.93 -18.13
CA GLY A 401 13.48 -14.17 -18.91
C GLY A 401 14.75 -13.91 -18.10
N ALA A 402 15.90 -14.11 -18.74
CA ALA A 402 17.21 -13.96 -18.12
C ALA A 402 18.04 -12.85 -18.77
N LYS A 403 17.66 -12.39 -19.98
CA LYS A 403 18.40 -11.41 -20.76
C LYS A 403 17.46 -10.41 -21.40
N ARG A 404 17.85 -9.15 -21.39
CA ARG A 404 17.17 -8.07 -22.11
C ARG A 404 17.61 -8.01 -23.57
N CYS A 405 16.77 -7.39 -24.40
CA CYS A 405 17.23 -6.94 -25.70
C CYS A 405 18.32 -5.88 -25.51
N SER A 406 19.55 -6.19 -25.92
CA SER A 406 20.70 -5.28 -25.78
C SER A 406 20.57 -3.94 -26.52
N ARG A 407 19.54 -3.77 -27.36
CA ARG A 407 19.30 -2.54 -28.13
C ARG A 407 18.34 -1.58 -27.43
N CYS A 408 17.17 -2.06 -27.03
CA CYS A 408 16.15 -1.20 -26.40
C CYS A 408 16.02 -1.40 -24.89
N GLN A 409 16.64 -2.44 -24.33
CA GLN A 409 16.55 -2.86 -22.92
C GLN A 409 15.13 -3.11 -22.38
N GLY A 410 14.07 -2.91 -23.16
CA GLY A 410 12.68 -2.98 -22.71
C GLY A 410 11.98 -4.34 -22.85
N GLU A 411 12.58 -5.34 -23.50
CA GLU A 411 11.96 -6.65 -23.72
C GLU A 411 12.86 -7.80 -23.27
N TRP A 412 12.25 -8.83 -22.69
CA TRP A 412 12.94 -9.90 -21.98
C TRP A 412 12.89 -11.24 -22.70
N TYR A 413 13.99 -11.99 -22.62
CA TYR A 413 14.13 -13.30 -23.23
C TYR A 413 14.84 -14.29 -22.32
N CYS A 414 14.38 -15.55 -22.30
CA CYS A 414 15.04 -16.61 -21.54
C CYS A 414 16.39 -16.98 -22.17
N ASN A 415 16.52 -16.87 -23.50
CA ASN A 415 17.74 -17.14 -24.26
C ASN A 415 17.71 -16.42 -25.63
N ARG A 416 18.84 -16.49 -26.35
CA ARG A 416 18.99 -15.86 -27.68
C ARG A 416 18.04 -16.45 -28.72
N GLU A 417 17.74 -17.74 -28.65
CA GLU A 417 16.82 -18.40 -29.58
C GLU A 417 15.41 -17.80 -29.52
N CYS A 418 14.89 -17.59 -28.32
CA CYS A 418 13.60 -16.94 -28.11
C CYS A 418 13.61 -15.49 -28.61
N GLN A 419 14.71 -14.76 -28.43
CA GLN A 419 14.87 -13.41 -28.98
C GLN A 419 14.80 -13.41 -30.51
N VAL A 420 15.53 -14.31 -31.16
CA VAL A 420 15.55 -14.40 -32.64
C VAL A 420 14.18 -14.81 -33.17
N LYS A 421 13.51 -15.76 -32.51
CA LYS A 421 12.16 -16.20 -32.88
C LYS A 421 11.12 -15.09 -32.75
N HIS A 422 11.23 -14.25 -31.71
CA HIS A 422 10.31 -13.13 -31.49
C HIS A 422 10.70 -11.87 -32.26
N TRP A 423 11.93 -11.79 -32.78
CA TRP A 423 12.49 -10.59 -33.43
C TRP A 423 11.60 -9.99 -34.53
N PRO A 424 10.94 -10.76 -35.42
CA PRO A 424 10.07 -10.16 -36.43
C PRO A 424 8.92 -9.33 -35.83
N LYS A 425 8.39 -9.75 -34.66
CA LYS A 425 7.32 -9.04 -33.94
C LYS A 425 7.86 -7.93 -33.06
N HIS A 426 9.01 -8.15 -32.42
CA HIS A 426 9.61 -7.17 -31.51
C HIS A 426 10.32 -6.01 -32.23
N LYS A 427 10.91 -6.23 -33.42
CA LYS A 427 11.73 -5.24 -34.14
C LYS A 427 11.05 -3.87 -34.35
N PRO A 428 9.75 -3.76 -34.68
CA PRO A 428 9.07 -2.47 -34.77
C PRO A 428 9.06 -1.72 -33.42
N ALA A 429 8.66 -2.40 -32.35
CA ALA A 429 8.62 -1.83 -31.00
C ALA A 429 10.03 -1.52 -30.46
N CYS A 430 11.02 -2.36 -30.77
CA CYS A 430 12.42 -2.20 -30.39
C CYS A 430 13.03 -0.90 -30.93
N LYS A 431 12.67 -0.51 -32.17
CA LYS A 431 13.13 0.75 -32.75
C LYS A 431 12.57 1.96 -32.02
N LEU A 432 11.26 1.95 -31.76
CA LEU A 432 10.59 3.03 -31.04
C LEU A 432 11.13 3.20 -29.61
N MET A 433 11.38 2.09 -28.91
CA MET A 433 11.93 2.12 -27.56
C MET A 433 13.40 2.56 -27.51
N ALA A 434 14.21 2.19 -28.51
CA ALA A 434 15.63 2.57 -28.56
C ALA A 434 15.86 4.05 -28.96
N GLU A 435 14.82 4.74 -29.44
CA GLU A 435 14.87 6.17 -29.77
C GLU A 435 14.41 7.05 -28.59
N ALA A 436 13.84 6.44 -27.54
CA ALA A 436 13.34 7.10 -26.33
C ALA A 436 14.30 6.99 -25.12
N ILE A 437 15.40 6.26 -25.28
CA ILE A 437 16.54 6.14 -24.35
C ILE A 437 17.69 6.94 -24.95
#